data_AF-W4P9A4-F1
#
_entry.id   AF-W4P9A4-F1
#
_cell.length_a   1.000
_cell.length_b   1.000
_cell.length_c   1.000
_cell.angle_alpha   90.00
_cell.angle_beta   90.00
_cell.angle_gamma   90.00
#
_symmetry.space_group_name_H-M   'P 1'
#
loop_
_entity.id
_entity.type
_entity.pdbx_description
1 polymer ?
#
loop_
_entity_poly.entity_id
_entity_poly.type
_entity_poly.pdbx_seq_one_letter_code
_entity_poly.pdbx_strand_id
1 'polypeptide(L)'
;MYAKLSDLKNLEAVKDRLPQDKIQGLSFDSDTLSFSVSPVGSLTLQIVEREPCKCIKFATTQSPLPFNLWIQIVETAPEECKIKLTVGMEVNPFMKAMVQKPLKDGLEKMVEMLAVVQY
;
A
#
# COMPACT_ATOMS: atom_id res chain seq x y z
N MET A 1 -9.51 0.33 -13.32
CA MET A 1 -8.64 0.48 -12.12
C MET A 1 -9.00 -0.50 -10.99
N TYR A 2 -10.26 -0.57 -10.54
CA TYR A 2 -10.67 -1.44 -9.43
C TYR A 2 -10.42 -2.95 -9.64
N ALA A 3 -10.77 -3.52 -10.81
CA ALA A 3 -10.62 -4.96 -11.05
C ALA A 3 -9.15 -5.46 -11.07
N LYS A 4 -8.18 -4.62 -11.44
CA LYS A 4 -6.74 -4.96 -11.37
C LYS A 4 -6.12 -4.63 -10.01
N LEU A 5 -6.69 -3.68 -9.27
CA LEU A 5 -6.33 -3.40 -7.87
C LEU A 5 -6.86 -4.46 -6.90
N SER A 6 -8.03 -5.04 -7.19
CA SER A 6 -8.56 -6.17 -6.44
C SER A 6 -7.84 -7.47 -6.79
N ASP A 7 -7.31 -7.58 -8.01
CA ASP A 7 -6.57 -8.75 -8.48
C ASP A 7 -5.06 -8.54 -8.29
N LEU A 8 -4.66 -8.66 -7.03
CA LEU A 8 -3.30 -8.42 -6.54
C LEU A 8 -2.24 -9.34 -7.21
N LYS A 9 -2.65 -10.44 -7.88
CA LYS A 9 -1.73 -11.29 -8.66
C LYS A 9 -1.08 -10.56 -9.84
N ASN A 10 -1.76 -9.57 -10.42
CA ASN A 10 -1.15 -8.75 -11.48
C ASN A 10 0.02 -7.90 -10.97
N LEU A 11 0.16 -7.75 -9.65
CA LEU A 11 1.21 -6.95 -9.02
C LEU A 11 2.51 -7.72 -8.78
N GLU A 12 2.49 -9.05 -8.91
CA GLU A 12 3.73 -9.83 -8.95
C GLU A 12 4.62 -9.41 -10.12
N ALA A 13 4.03 -8.99 -11.25
CA ALA A 13 4.78 -8.56 -12.43
C ALA A 13 5.49 -7.20 -12.24
N VAL A 14 5.09 -6.40 -11.22
CA VAL A 14 5.69 -5.09 -10.96
C VAL A 14 6.67 -5.09 -9.79
N LYS A 15 6.85 -6.22 -9.11
CA LYS A 15 7.79 -6.34 -7.96
C LYS A 15 9.23 -5.99 -8.33
N ASP A 16 9.67 -6.38 -9.53
CA ASP A 16 11.02 -6.13 -10.04
C ASP A 16 11.28 -4.68 -10.44
N ARG A 17 10.21 -3.87 -10.55
CA ARG A 17 10.31 -2.44 -10.87
C ARG A 17 10.35 -1.55 -9.63
N LEU A 18 10.23 -2.13 -8.45
CA LEU A 18 10.27 -1.36 -7.22
C LEU A 18 11.71 -1.01 -6.83
N PRO A 19 11.92 0.19 -6.27
CA PRO A 19 13.20 0.53 -5.67
C PRO A 19 13.47 -0.42 -4.51
N GLN A 20 14.36 -1.39 -4.73
CA GLN A 20 14.80 -2.37 -3.72
C GLN A 20 15.44 -1.68 -2.49
N ASP A 21 15.89 -0.43 -2.63
CA ASP A 21 16.37 0.39 -1.51
C ASP A 21 15.25 0.76 -0.52
N LYS A 22 14.01 0.89 -0.99
CA LYS A 22 12.85 1.34 -0.18
C LYS A 22 11.93 0.20 0.21
N ILE A 23 11.64 -0.70 -0.72
CA ILE A 23 10.69 -1.78 -0.53
C ILE A 23 11.36 -3.09 -0.98
N GLN A 24 11.38 -4.07 -0.08
CA GLN A 24 11.98 -5.38 -0.31
C GLN A 24 11.00 -6.49 0.01
N GLY A 25 11.16 -7.65 -0.62
CA GLY A 25 10.34 -8.83 -0.32
C GLY A 25 8.85 -8.59 -0.49
N LEU A 26 8.47 -7.77 -1.47
CA LEU A 26 7.07 -7.53 -1.77
C LEU A 26 6.43 -8.81 -2.28
N SER A 27 5.41 -9.27 -1.56
CA SER A 27 4.61 -10.44 -1.85
C SER A 27 3.15 -10.05 -1.81
N PHE A 28 2.42 -10.48 -2.82
CA PHE A 28 0.98 -10.28 -2.95
C PHE A 28 0.30 -11.63 -2.91
N ASP A 29 -0.73 -11.74 -2.09
CA ASP A 29 -1.68 -12.85 -2.12
C ASP A 29 -3.07 -12.31 -2.52
N SER A 30 -4.10 -13.15 -2.44
CA SER A 30 -5.48 -12.79 -2.83
C SER A 30 -6.05 -11.67 -1.97
N ASP A 31 -5.70 -11.65 -0.68
CA ASP A 31 -6.19 -10.66 0.30
C ASP A 31 -5.08 -10.11 1.20
N THR A 32 -3.83 -10.55 1.04
CA THR A 32 -2.69 -10.13 1.86
C THR A 32 -1.59 -9.50 1.04
N LEU A 33 -0.86 -8.59 1.69
CA LEU A 33 0.18 -7.77 1.12
C LEU A 33 1.34 -7.72 2.11
N SER A 34 2.44 -8.40 1.80
CA SER A 34 3.64 -8.41 2.65
C SER A 34 4.76 -7.65 1.97
N PHE A 35 5.41 -6.75 2.68
CA PHE A 35 6.61 -6.06 2.19
C PHE A 35 7.48 -5.61 3.35
N SER A 36 8.76 -5.40 3.08
CA SER A 36 9.71 -4.87 4.05
C SER A 36 10.15 -3.48 3.65
N VAL A 37 10.10 -2.53 4.59
CA VAL A 37 10.61 -1.18 4.38
C VAL A 37 11.76 -0.97 5.34
N SER A 38 12.93 -0.56 4.84
CA SER A 38 14.05 -0.21 5.72
C SER A 38 13.90 1.25 6.18
N PRO A 39 14.00 1.57 7.49
CA PRO A 39 14.35 0.71 8.63
C PRO A 39 13.13 0.16 9.42
N VAL A 40 11.91 0.26 8.90
CA VAL A 40 10.67 -0.13 9.60
C VAL A 40 10.56 -1.64 9.86
N GLY A 41 11.12 -2.46 8.97
CA GLY A 41 11.05 -3.93 9.02
C GLY A 41 10.00 -4.51 8.07
N SER A 42 9.70 -5.80 8.27
CA SER A 42 8.68 -6.53 7.50
C SER A 42 7.28 -6.24 8.02
N LEU A 43 6.38 -5.98 7.09
CA LEU A 43 5.00 -5.57 7.30
C LEU A 43 4.10 -6.48 6.48
N THR A 44 3.14 -7.11 7.12
CA THR A 44 2.08 -7.85 6.45
C THR A 44 0.76 -7.17 6.73
N LEU A 45 0.12 -6.73 5.66
CA LEU A 45 -1.18 -6.10 5.60
C LEU A 45 -2.19 -7.11 5.06
N GLN A 46 -3.41 -7.07 5.56
CA GLN A 46 -4.52 -7.85 5.05
C GLN A 46 -5.68 -6.91 4.74
N ILE A 47 -6.36 -7.15 3.62
CA ILE A 47 -7.59 -6.45 3.27
C ILE A 47 -8.65 -6.81 4.32
N VAL A 48 -9.10 -5.80 5.07
CA VAL A 48 -10.22 -5.93 6.01
C VAL A 48 -11.50 -5.34 5.46
N GLU A 49 -11.40 -4.46 4.46
CA GLU A 49 -12.56 -3.87 3.79
C GLU A 49 -12.22 -3.55 2.33
N ARG A 50 -13.13 -3.91 1.41
CA ARG A 50 -13.00 -3.62 -0.02
C ARG A 50 -14.28 -2.97 -0.53
N GLU A 51 -14.22 -1.68 -0.82
CA GLU A 51 -15.30 -0.96 -1.50
C GLU A 51 -14.94 -0.74 -2.98
N PRO A 52 -15.77 -1.25 -3.91
CA PRO A 52 -15.60 -1.05 -5.34
C PRO A 52 -15.50 0.41 -5.75
N CYS A 53 -14.43 0.74 -6.49
CA CYS A 53 -14.13 2.07 -7.01
C CYS A 53 -14.13 3.20 -5.98
N LYS A 54 -13.87 2.90 -4.70
CA LYS A 54 -14.03 3.89 -3.62
C LYS A 54 -12.98 3.81 -2.51
N CYS A 55 -12.79 2.65 -1.88
CA CYS A 55 -11.84 2.53 -0.78
C CYS A 55 -11.40 1.08 -0.55
N ILE A 56 -10.12 0.87 -0.26
CA ILE A 56 -9.60 -0.42 0.19
C ILE A 56 -8.90 -0.19 1.53
N LYS A 57 -9.39 -0.87 2.57
CA LYS A 57 -8.81 -0.82 3.91
C LYS A 57 -7.98 -2.05 4.16
N PHE A 58 -6.74 -1.81 4.55
CA PHE A 58 -5.78 -2.79 4.98
C PHE A 58 -5.50 -2.63 6.46
N ALA A 59 -5.39 -3.74 7.18
CA ALA A 59 -4.93 -3.79 8.55
C ALA A 59 -3.64 -4.61 8.63
N THR A 60 -2.66 -4.17 9.40
CA THR A 60 -1.47 -4.99 9.65
C THR A 60 -1.84 -6.20 10.50
N THR A 61 -1.54 -7.40 9.99
CA THR A 61 -1.67 -8.66 10.74
C THR A 61 -0.35 -9.08 11.37
N GLN A 62 0.78 -8.78 10.70
CA GLN A 62 2.11 -9.14 11.18
C GLN A 62 3.08 -7.98 10.93
N SER A 63 3.36 -7.23 11.98
CA SER A 63 4.23 -6.05 11.94
C SER A 63 4.77 -5.76 13.34
N PRO A 64 6.01 -5.24 13.48
CA PRO A 64 6.49 -4.71 14.75
C PRO A 64 5.67 -3.51 15.25
N LEU A 65 4.86 -2.90 14.38
CA LEU A 65 4.02 -1.73 14.66
C LEU A 65 2.61 -1.92 14.07
N PRO A 66 1.56 -1.97 14.89
CA PRO A 66 0.20 -2.08 14.38
C PRO A 66 -0.24 -0.76 13.72
N PHE A 67 -0.67 -0.83 12.45
CA PHE A 67 -1.28 0.29 11.76
C PHE A 67 -2.37 -0.17 10.78
N ASN A 68 -3.24 0.78 10.45
CA ASN A 68 -4.26 0.63 9.43
C ASN A 68 -3.91 1.53 8.24
N LEU A 69 -4.10 1.01 7.04
CA LEU A 69 -3.89 1.73 5.80
C LEU A 69 -5.20 1.78 5.03
N TRP A 70 -5.63 2.98 4.63
CA TRP A 70 -6.76 3.18 3.75
C TRP A 70 -6.25 3.72 2.43
N ILE A 71 -6.59 3.04 1.35
CA ILE A 71 -6.36 3.47 -0.02
C ILE A 71 -7.71 3.91 -0.57
N GLN A 72 -7.96 5.21 -0.54
CA GLN A 72 -9.19 5.79 -1.09
C GLN A 72 -8.96 6.16 -2.54
N ILE A 73 -9.90 5.80 -3.40
CA ILE A 73 -9.86 6.08 -4.84
C ILE A 73 -11.08 6.94 -5.12
N VAL A 74 -10.85 8.14 -5.64
CA VAL A 74 -11.91 9.09 -5.98
C VAL A 74 -11.81 9.36 -7.46
N GLU A 75 -12.79 8.89 -8.22
CA GLU A 75 -12.93 9.25 -9.63
C GLU A 75 -13.18 10.76 -9.73
N THR A 76 -12.31 11.46 -10.44
CA THR A 76 -12.45 12.90 -10.69
C THR A 76 -12.84 13.20 -12.13
N ALA A 77 -12.54 12.30 -13.06
CA ALA A 77 -12.98 12.34 -14.45
C ALA A 77 -13.09 10.91 -15.01
N PRO A 78 -13.71 10.70 -16.20
CA PRO A 78 -13.86 9.37 -16.80
C PRO A 78 -12.54 8.60 -17.01
N GLU A 79 -11.43 9.34 -17.13
CA GLU A 79 -10.08 8.78 -17.31
C GLU A 79 -9.11 9.23 -16.21
N GLU A 80 -9.59 9.92 -15.17
CA GLU A 80 -8.75 10.40 -14.06
C GLU A 80 -9.30 9.96 -12.70
N CYS A 81 -8.43 9.31 -11.93
CA CYS A 81 -8.70 8.93 -10.55
C CYS A 81 -7.68 9.59 -9.62
N LYS A 82 -8.15 10.19 -8.54
CA LYS A 82 -7.31 10.63 -7.43
C LYS A 82 -7.22 9.53 -6.38
N ILE A 83 -6.00 9.19 -6.00
CA ILE A 83 -5.74 8.23 -4.93
C ILE A 83 -5.34 9.00 -3.68
N LYS A 84 -5.99 8.71 -2.55
CA LYS A 84 -5.67 9.26 -1.24
C LYS A 84 -5.29 8.12 -0.30
N LEU A 85 -4.04 8.14 0.14
CA LEU A 85 -3.51 7.22 1.13
C LEU A 85 -3.67 7.82 2.53
N THR A 86 -4.29 7.06 3.44
CA THR A 86 -4.38 7.42 4.85
C THR A 86 -3.74 6.31 5.67
N VAL A 87 -2.82 6.65 6.56
CA VAL A 87 -2.20 5.71 7.49
C VAL A 87 -2.59 6.09 8.91
N GLY A 88 -3.26 5.18 9.62
CA GLY A 88 -3.65 5.32 11.01
C GLY A 88 -2.78 4.43 11.87
N MET A 89 -1.88 5.04 12.61
CA MET A 89 -0.98 4.38 13.55
C MET A 89 -1.01 5.12 14.88
N GLU A 90 -1.06 4.37 15.97
CA GLU A 90 -0.97 4.89 17.34
C GLU A 90 0.44 4.63 17.87
N VAL A 91 1.35 5.54 17.52
CA VAL A 91 2.74 5.51 17.97
C VAL A 91 3.13 6.87 18.54
N ASN A 92 4.10 6.89 19.45
CA ASN A 92 4.61 8.13 20.02
C ASN A 92 5.05 9.10 18.91
N PRO A 93 4.84 10.43 19.07
CA PRO A 93 5.10 11.43 18.02
C PRO A 93 6.51 11.35 17.41
N PHE A 94 7.49 10.97 18.23
CA PHE A 94 8.87 10.77 17.81
C PHE A 94 9.04 9.58 16.87
N MET A 95 8.45 8.42 17.21
CA MET A 95 8.44 7.25 16.33
C MET A 95 7.61 7.51 15.07
N LYS A 96 6.50 8.24 15.21
CA LYS A 96 5.62 8.59 14.10
C LYS A 96 6.42 9.26 12.98
N ALA A 97 7.21 10.29 13.28
CA ALA A 97 8.02 10.95 12.25
C ALA A 97 9.06 10.01 11.58
N MET A 98 9.66 9.09 12.36
CA MET A 98 10.69 8.17 11.88
C MET A 98 10.14 7.05 10.99
N VAL A 99 8.93 6.55 11.28
CA VAL A 99 8.31 5.45 10.51
C VAL A 99 7.34 5.97 9.45
N GLN A 100 6.68 7.10 9.67
CA GLN A 100 5.73 7.69 8.73
C GLN A 100 6.41 8.08 7.44
N LYS A 101 7.64 8.63 7.48
CA LYS A 101 8.37 9.01 6.26
C LYS A 101 8.68 7.80 5.36
N PRO A 102 9.38 6.75 5.82
CA PRO A 102 9.66 5.57 5.00
C PRO A 102 8.39 4.79 4.63
N LEU A 103 7.39 4.69 5.51
CA LEU A 103 6.09 4.10 5.18
C LEU A 103 5.38 4.88 4.07
N LYS A 104 5.28 6.20 4.20
CA LYS A 104 4.62 7.05 3.22
C LYS A 104 5.33 6.96 1.87
N ASP A 105 6.66 6.99 1.85
CA ASP A 105 7.46 6.87 0.62
C ASP A 105 7.27 5.50 -0.05
N GLY A 106 7.29 4.41 0.75
CA GLY A 106 7.01 3.06 0.25
C GLY A 106 5.60 2.95 -0.33
N LEU A 107 4.58 3.44 0.37
CA LEU A 107 3.20 3.41 -0.07
C LEU A 107 2.95 4.29 -1.30
N GLU A 108 3.54 5.47 -1.36
CA GLU A 108 3.47 6.35 -2.55
C GLU A 108 4.08 5.64 -3.75
N LYS A 109 5.23 4.98 -3.60
CA LYS A 109 5.84 4.20 -4.69
C LYS A 109 4.99 3.01 -5.11
N MET A 110 4.33 2.34 -4.17
CA MET A 110 3.37 1.29 -4.51
C MET A 110 2.21 1.86 -5.34
N VAL A 111 1.65 3.00 -4.93
CA VAL A 111 0.55 3.65 -5.67
C VAL A 111 0.97 4.15 -7.05
N GLU A 112 2.15 4.76 -7.19
CA GLU A 112 2.69 5.13 -8.50
C GLU A 112 2.79 3.90 -9.42
N MET A 113 3.24 2.75 -8.90
CA MET A 113 3.30 1.52 -9.68
C MET A 113 1.91 0.97 -10.03
N LEU A 114 0.96 1.03 -9.09
CA LEU A 114 -0.45 0.68 -9.35
C LEU A 114 -1.04 1.57 -10.46
N ALA A 115 -0.60 2.84 -10.54
CA ALA A 115 -0.96 3.76 -11.61
C ALA A 115 -0.23 3.47 -12.92
N VAL A 116 1.00 2.92 -12.92
CA VAL A 116 1.71 2.53 -14.16
C VAL A 116 1.07 1.33 -14.86
N VAL A 117 0.36 0.45 -14.14
CA VAL A 117 -0.44 -0.65 -14.72
C VAL A 117 -1.70 -0.14 -15.48
N GLN A 118 -1.90 1.18 -15.57
CA GLN A 118 -2.97 1.84 -16.33
C GLN A 118 -2.82 1.80 -17.87
N TYR A 119 -1.84 1.07 -18.43
CA TYR A 119 -1.74 0.86 -19.88
C TYR A 119 -1.66 -0.62 -20.23
#